data_AF-A0A3C0RDT3-F1
#
_entry.id   AF-A0A3C0RDT3-F1
#
_cell.length_a   1.000
_cell.length_b   1.000
_cell.length_c   1.000
_cell.angle_alpha   90.00
_cell.angle_beta   90.00
_cell.angle_gamma   90.00
#
_symmetry.space_group_name_H-M   'P 1'
#
loop_
_entity.id
_entity.type
_entity.pdbx_description
1 polymer ?
#
loop_
_entity_poly.entity_id
_entity_poly.type
_entity_poly.pdbx_seq_one_letter_code
_entity_poly.pdbx_strand_id
1 'polypeptide(L)' 'IATAMNLRLMQVEKVLSLLEEGATIPFIARYRKDVTGGLDEVQIQKIQDDAKALK' A
#
# COMPACT_ATOMS: atom_id res chain seq x y z
N ILE A 1 -9.05 -9.17 1.20
CA ILE A 1 -7.97 -8.15 1.12
C ILE A 1 -8.11 -7.12 2.24
N ALA A 2 -9.25 -6.40 2.38
CA ALA A 2 -9.48 -5.41 3.46
C ALA A 2 -9.64 -5.98 4.89
N THR A 3 -10.10 -7.23 5.02
CA THR A 3 -10.51 -7.82 6.31
C THR A 3 -9.36 -8.29 7.20
N ALA A 4 -8.16 -8.50 6.64
CA ALA A 4 -7.01 -9.00 7.42
C ALA A 4 -6.20 -7.89 8.11
N MET A 5 -6.43 -6.62 7.76
CA MET A 5 -5.62 -5.49 8.25
C MET A 5 -6.46 -4.28 8.67
N ASN A 6 -7.79 -4.38 8.69
CA ASN A 6 -8.71 -3.22 8.87
C ASN A 6 -8.36 -2.04 7.94
N LEU A 7 -7.78 -2.32 6.78
CA LEU A 7 -7.41 -1.30 5.81
C LEU A 7 -8.59 -1.01 4.91
N ARG A 8 -8.86 0.28 4.69
CA ARG A 8 -9.87 0.70 3.74
C ARG A 8 -9.41 0.31 2.34
N LEU A 9 -10.32 -0.22 1.52
CA LEU A 9 -10.05 -0.56 0.10
C LEU A 9 -9.34 0.57 -0.65
N MET A 10 -9.78 1.81 -0.42
CA MET A 10 -9.14 3.01 -0.99
C MET A 10 -7.65 3.13 -0.64
N GLN A 11 -7.22 2.77 0.56
CA GLN A 11 -5.81 2.86 0.95
C GLN A 11 -4.96 1.84 0.18
N VAL A 12 -5.51 0.63 -0.01
CA VAL A 12 -4.89 -0.44 -0.79
C VAL A 12 -4.76 0.00 -2.25
N GLU A 13 -5.84 0.50 -2.85
CA GLU A 13 -5.84 1.01 -4.23
C GLU A 13 -4.81 2.14 -4.44
N LYS A 14 -4.72 3.10 -3.50
CA LYS A 14 -3.73 4.18 -3.58
C LYS A 14 -2.30 3.68 -3.50
N VAL A 15 -2.02 2.71 -2.63
CA VAL A 15 -0.69 2.09 -2.54
C VAL A 15 -0.35 1.37 -3.84
N LEU A 16 -1.28 0.58 -4.39
CA LEU A 16 -1.05 -0.17 -5.63
C LEU A 16 -0.80 0.76 -6.83
N SER A 17 -1.60 1.83 -6.97
CA SER A 17 -1.38 2.86 -8.00
C SER A 17 0.01 3.47 -7.92
N LEU A 18 0.46 3.85 -6.72
CA LEU A 18 1.79 4.43 -6.51
C LEU A 18 2.90 3.44 -6.86
N LEU A 19 2.73 2.16 -6.52
CA LEU A 19 3.69 1.11 -6.86
C LEU A 19 3.74 0.88 -8.39
N GLU A 20 2.61 0.94 -9.08
CA GLU A 20 2.53 0.86 -10.55
C GLU A 20 3.17 2.08 -11.24
N GLU A 21 3.08 3.26 -10.63
CA GLU A 21 3.78 4.48 -11.06
C GLU A 21 5.30 4.44 -10.79
N GLY A 22 5.82 3.37 -10.19
CA GLY A 22 7.24 3.17 -9.90
C GLY A 22 7.72 3.75 -8.58
N ALA A 23 6.81 4.19 -7.70
CA ALA A 23 7.18 4.62 -6.36
C ALA A 23 7.69 3.42 -5.53
N THR A 24 8.71 3.66 -4.70
CA THR A 24 9.26 2.63 -3.82
C THR A 24 8.56 2.61 -2.47
N ILE A 25 8.62 1.48 -1.76
CA ILE A 25 7.99 1.32 -0.44
C ILE A 25 8.47 2.38 0.57
N PRO A 26 9.79 2.63 0.74
CA PRO A 26 10.26 3.67 1.65
C PRO A 26 9.80 5.07 1.24
N PHE A 27 9.69 5.33 -0.08
CA PHE A 27 9.18 6.60 -0.57
C PHE A 27 7.70 6.80 -0.22
N ILE A 28 6.85 5.79 -0.46
CA ILE A 28 5.42 5.85 -0.15
C ILE A 28 5.20 6.03 1.36
N ALA A 29 5.89 5.24 2.19
CA ALA A 29 5.78 5.29 3.64
C ALA A 29 6.24 6.65 4.21
N ARG A 30 7.21 7.32 3.58
CA ARG A 30 7.77 8.58 4.08
C ARG A 30 7.09 9.83 3.53
N TYR A 31 6.68 9.81 2.26
CA TYR A 31 6.22 11.01 1.53
C TYR A 31 4.76 10.96 1.06
N ARG A 32 4.08 9.80 1.14
CA ARG A 32 2.68 9.64 0.69
C ARG A 32 1.72 9.28 1.82
N LYS A 33 2.09 9.55 3.07
CA LYS A 33 1.27 9.25 4.26
C LYS A 33 -0.14 9.84 4.17
N ASP A 34 -0.31 11.07 3.69
CA ASP A 34 -1.63 11.70 3.61
C ASP A 34 -2.55 10.98 2.62
N VAL A 35 -1.99 10.42 1.55
CA VAL A 35 -2.73 9.72 0.49
C VAL A 35 -3.02 8.27 0.88
N THR A 36 -2.08 7.61 1.57
CA THR A 36 -2.24 6.24 2.04
C THR A 36 -2.98 6.13 3.36
N GLY A 37 -3.24 7.25 4.06
CA GLY A 37 -3.82 7.27 5.39
C GLY A 37 -2.85 6.80 6.47
N GLY A 38 -1.55 7.09 6.29
CA GLY A 38 -0.50 6.90 7.29
C GLY A 38 0.12 5.51 7.32
N LEU A 39 0.02 4.73 6.23
CA LEU A 39 0.58 3.38 6.20
C LEU A 39 2.10 3.39 6.36
N ASP A 40 2.60 2.45 7.15
CA ASP A 40 4.04 2.20 7.31
C ASP A 40 4.59 1.22 6.25
N GLU A 41 5.91 1.07 6.24
CA GLU A 41 6.61 0.21 5.26
C GLU A 41 6.17 -1.25 5.34
N VAL A 42 5.89 -1.76 6.55
CA VAL A 42 5.48 -3.16 6.76
C VAL A 42 4.08 -3.38 6.18
N GLN A 43 3.17 -2.43 6.39
CA GLN A 43 1.82 -2.47 5.85
C GLN A 43 1.82 -2.36 4.31
N ILE A 44 2.65 -1.48 3.76
CA ILE A 44 2.79 -1.29 2.30
C ILE A 44 3.42 -2.53 1.65
N GLN A 45 4.47 -3.12 2.26
CA GLN A 45 5.07 -4.36 1.78
C GLN A 45 4.05 -5.49 1.73
N LYS A 46 3.25 -5.64 2.79
CA LYS A 46 2.21 -6.66 2.84
C LYS A 46 1.14 -6.46 1.76
N ILE A 47 0.74 -5.22 1.47
CA ILE A 47 -0.15 -4.91 0.34
C ILE A 47 0.46 -5.37 -0.98
N GLN A 48 1.75 -5.09 -1.21
CA GLN A 48 2.44 -5.48 -2.44
C GLN A 48 2.52 -7.01 -2.58
N ASP A 49 2.86 -7.72 -1.51
CA ASP A 49 3.01 -9.17 -1.52
C ASP A 49 1.65 -9.87 -1.73
N ASP A 50 0.62 -9.43 -1.01
CA ASP A 50 -0.75 -9.94 -1.17
C ASP A 50 -1.26 -9.71 -2.61
N ALA A 51 -0.97 -8.55 -3.21
CA ALA A 51 -1.34 -8.24 -4.59
C ALA A 51 -0.59 -9.08 -5.63
N LYS A 52 0.67 -9.45 -5.37
CA LYS A 52 1.44 -10.37 -6.23
C LYS A 52 0.90 -11.80 -6.16
N ALA A 53 0.47 -12.27 -4.99
CA ALA A 53 -0.05 -13.63 -4.80
C ALA A 53 -1.42 -13.87 -5.46
N LEU A 54 -2.12 -12.80 -5.85
CA LEU A 54 -3.41 -12.83 -6.54
C LEU A 54 -3.29 -12.78 -8.08
N LYS A 55 -2.07 -12.60 -8.61
CA LYS A 55 -1.77 -12.76 -10.04
C LYS A 55 -1.38 -14.20 -10.35
#